data_AF-A0A1Q3E447-F1
#
_entry.id   AF-A0A1Q3E447-F1
#
_cell.length_a   1.000
_cell.length_b   1.000
_cell.length_c   1.000
_cell.angle_alpha   90.00
_cell.angle_beta   90.00
_cell.angle_gamma   90.00
#
_symmetry.space_group_name_H-M   'P 1'
#
loop_
_entity.id
_entity.type
_entity.pdbx_description
1 polymer ?
#
loop_
_entity_poly.entity_id
_entity_poly.type
_entity_poly.pdbx_seq_one_letter_code
_entity_poly.pdbx_strand_id
1 'polypeptide(L)'
;MSNYADGSTVVGDDSRDQQDFLKSKPKVNDDLLPNPVSPKKRVGHPFVNSIETELEERPFFVRIGKDGLIAALQKLDRQLAESGRPKLLSKKVPTDWIGSEITPGQLGLINHGGSPKILTRPGRYPGFPLRNWWARSFEGKKGLSDTVIEFLGLTVVQVSQNQAAVISDPQNHIFVIKNAGFVCFAIEGTYDVLSIVDQTHLSQSVKDKITKSTLGWTHEVTMKSKTNAQEVKEYVVATFLNIPANNCAILQRGDDLELLGAGQSVITNPSVTLRGLYTLGENQIEMPTKDIFTRDQVPVSLTIYLKWQLTEPLKLTTHGYNTPYDALRDKTQSILTQIVAHLDYSAMVKQRSIGPDNMEDGTDPSSAFLDALRTRAMDEMHEAALDYGIVLKDLAVIDRQFKGEIASTMDKLTTRALQAQVEAANVDRENSNKVKQEEGALSVARIKAQARNTQADSEAYSVVAAAKAQAQRTRIEAEAQAEATRLAAQADAEAIRIKAAADAQVSDQFAREMELRRMEVTKVRAYGAKTVFVPSDGPGAQMGSAMAMGMAAGMGADRRS
;
A
#
# COMPACT_ATOMS: atom_id res chain seq x y z
N MET A 1 -54.42 7.30 28.20
CA MET A 1 -55.12 8.13 29.19
C MET A 1 -55.34 7.24 30.41
N SER A 2 -54.40 7.24 31.36
CA SER A 2 -54.39 8.09 32.57
C SER A 2 -55.40 7.57 33.60
N ASN A 3 -55.09 7.26 34.87
CA ASN A 3 -53.99 7.68 35.74
C ASN A 3 -54.08 6.91 37.08
N TYR A 4 -52.91 6.66 37.72
CA TYR A 4 -52.57 6.80 39.17
C TYR A 4 -53.43 6.09 40.24
N ALA A 5 -52.97 5.71 41.44
CA ALA A 5 -51.77 5.90 42.28
C ALA A 5 -51.79 4.73 43.30
N ASP A 6 -50.67 4.13 43.72
CA ASP A 6 -49.71 4.58 44.74
C ASP A 6 -50.33 4.83 46.14
N GLY A 7 -49.77 4.17 47.15
CA GLY A 7 -50.29 4.16 48.52
C GLY A 7 -49.47 3.29 49.48
N SER A 8 -48.34 3.85 49.92
CA SER A 8 -47.41 3.38 50.95
C SER A 8 -47.98 3.43 52.38
N THR A 9 -47.12 3.10 53.37
CA THR A 9 -47.15 3.32 54.85
C THR A 9 -47.50 2.04 55.64
N VAL A 10 -46.58 1.32 56.32
CA VAL A 10 -45.62 1.60 57.44
C VAL A 10 -46.30 1.78 58.81
N VAL A 11 -45.58 1.31 59.84
CA VAL A 11 -45.78 1.37 61.31
C VAL A 11 -46.43 0.10 61.86
N GLY A 12 -45.86 -0.63 62.82
CA GLY A 12 -44.70 -0.43 63.70
C GLY A 12 -44.93 -1.35 64.88
N ASP A 13 -44.00 -2.29 65.13
CA ASP A 13 -44.11 -3.27 66.21
C ASP A 13 -43.25 -2.78 67.39
N ASP A 14 -43.89 -2.72 68.55
CA ASP A 14 -43.40 -2.02 69.73
C ASP A 14 -43.31 -3.00 70.91
N SER A 15 -42.08 -3.17 71.38
CA SER A 15 -41.73 -3.29 72.80
C SER A 15 -41.82 -4.65 73.53
N ARG A 16 -40.67 -4.95 74.19
CA ARG A 16 -40.46 -5.57 75.51
C ARG A 16 -40.52 -7.11 75.65
N ASP A 17 -39.36 -7.72 75.90
CA ASP A 17 -38.96 -8.23 77.24
C ASP A 17 -37.48 -8.71 77.21
N GLN A 18 -36.60 -8.08 77.99
CA GLN A 18 -36.01 -8.57 79.26
C GLN A 18 -35.14 -9.82 79.10
N GLN A 19 -33.83 -9.63 78.94
CA GLN A 19 -32.77 -9.77 79.97
C GLN A 19 -32.18 -11.20 80.01
N ASP A 20 -30.88 -11.32 79.70
CA ASP A 20 -29.92 -11.89 80.66
C ASP A 20 -28.43 -11.79 80.22
N PHE A 21 -27.68 -11.13 81.10
CA PHE A 21 -26.33 -11.43 81.61
C PHE A 21 -25.11 -11.71 80.69
N LEU A 22 -24.23 -10.70 80.70
CA LEU A 22 -22.77 -10.74 80.89
C LEU A 22 -21.91 -11.63 79.95
N LYS A 23 -21.07 -10.99 79.10
CA LYS A 23 -19.61 -10.89 79.32
C LYS A 23 -18.86 -10.21 78.16
N SER A 24 -18.10 -9.18 78.53
CA SER A 24 -16.78 -8.76 78.06
C SER A 24 -16.49 -8.41 76.59
N LYS A 25 -16.24 -7.09 76.42
CA LYS A 25 -15.23 -6.39 75.60
C LYS A 25 -15.28 -6.53 74.06
N PRO A 26 -15.32 -5.38 73.38
CA PRO A 26 -14.52 -5.19 72.18
C PRO A 26 -13.53 -4.02 72.32
N LYS A 27 -12.33 -4.27 71.80
CA LYS A 27 -11.34 -3.25 71.44
C LYS A 27 -11.89 -2.44 70.26
N VAL A 28 -11.73 -1.13 70.36
CA VAL A 28 -11.82 -0.19 69.24
C VAL A 28 -10.66 -0.48 68.28
N ASN A 29 -10.95 -0.55 66.98
CA ASN A 29 -10.03 -0.12 65.94
C ASN A 29 -10.85 0.36 64.73
N ASP A 30 -10.51 1.57 64.32
CA ASP A 30 -10.91 2.27 63.10
C ASP A 30 -10.72 1.41 61.85
N ASP A 31 -11.70 1.47 60.95
CA ASP A 31 -11.49 1.61 59.49
C ASP A 31 -12.87 1.62 58.80
N LEU A 32 -13.45 2.82 58.65
CA LEU A 32 -14.61 3.09 57.81
C LEU A 32 -14.14 3.77 56.52
N LEU A 33 -13.87 2.96 55.49
CA LEU A 33 -14.00 3.37 54.10
C LEU A 33 -14.74 2.26 53.33
N PRO A 34 -15.80 2.57 52.56
CA PRO A 34 -16.51 1.58 51.77
C PRO A 34 -15.67 1.21 50.54
N ASN A 35 -15.20 -0.03 50.48
CA ASN A 35 -14.60 -0.60 49.28
C ASN A 35 -15.62 -0.62 48.13
N PRO A 36 -15.25 -0.21 46.90
CA PRO A 36 -16.10 -0.39 45.74
C PRO A 36 -16.23 -1.89 45.45
N VAL A 37 -17.47 -2.35 45.34
CA VAL A 37 -17.83 -3.71 44.94
C VAL A 37 -17.22 -3.97 43.55
N SER A 38 -16.07 -4.63 43.54
CA SER A 38 -15.51 -5.21 42.33
C SER A 38 -16.48 -6.30 41.85
N PRO A 39 -16.91 -6.32 40.58
CA PRO A 39 -17.76 -7.38 40.09
C PRO A 39 -17.00 -8.69 40.22
N LYS A 40 -17.51 -9.59 41.06
CA LYS A 40 -17.01 -10.96 41.17
C LYS A 40 -17.01 -11.55 39.76
N LYS A 41 -15.83 -11.70 39.15
CA LYS A 41 -15.62 -12.58 37.99
C LYS A 41 -16.18 -13.94 38.40
N ARG A 42 -17.36 -14.28 37.89
CA ARG A 42 -17.85 -15.67 37.90
C ARG A 42 -16.81 -16.45 37.11
N VAL A 43 -15.99 -17.24 37.80
CA VAL A 43 -15.10 -18.20 37.16
C VAL A 43 -16.02 -19.27 36.60
N GLY A 44 -16.55 -19.04 35.40
CA GLY A 44 -17.33 -20.02 34.68
C GLY A 44 -16.45 -21.22 34.38
N HIS A 45 -16.97 -22.44 34.62
CA HIS A 45 -16.32 -23.64 34.10
C HIS A 45 -16.18 -23.51 32.58
N PRO A 46 -15.00 -23.81 32.01
CA PRO A 46 -14.77 -23.72 30.55
C PRO A 46 -15.84 -24.52 29.81
N PHE A 47 -16.35 -24.03 28.67
CA PHE A 47 -17.50 -24.69 28.04
C PHE A 47 -17.15 -26.05 27.46
N VAL A 48 -15.86 -26.25 27.17
CA VAL A 48 -15.24 -27.52 26.80
C VAL A 48 -14.86 -28.26 28.10
N ASN A 49 -15.81 -29.00 28.67
CA ASN A 49 -15.59 -29.72 29.92
C ASN A 49 -14.49 -30.78 29.78
N SER A 50 -13.58 -30.80 30.75
CA SER A 50 -12.68 -31.91 31.07
C SER A 50 -13.47 -33.07 31.72
N ILE A 51 -14.38 -33.69 30.97
CA ILE A 51 -15.13 -34.92 31.35
C ILE A 51 -14.16 -36.11 31.61
N GLU A 52 -12.88 -35.94 31.26
CA GLU A 52 -11.84 -36.92 31.50
C GLU A 52 -11.66 -37.28 32.98
N THR A 53 -11.97 -36.40 33.94
CA THR A 53 -11.80 -36.69 35.37
C THR A 53 -12.93 -37.56 35.93
N GLU A 54 -14.17 -37.38 35.48
CA GLU A 54 -15.34 -38.15 35.95
C GLU A 54 -15.38 -39.59 35.39
N LEU A 55 -14.61 -39.86 34.34
CA LEU A 55 -14.54 -41.18 33.72
C LEU A 55 -13.76 -42.20 34.56
N GLU A 56 -12.85 -41.75 35.43
CA GLU A 56 -12.01 -42.65 36.24
C GLU A 56 -12.73 -43.23 37.46
N GLU A 57 -13.85 -42.63 37.88
CA GLU A 57 -14.62 -43.08 39.05
C GLU A 57 -15.65 -44.18 38.71
N ARG A 58 -15.80 -44.52 37.43
CA ARG A 58 -16.84 -45.48 36.99
C ARG A 58 -16.45 -46.93 37.29
N PRO A 59 -17.39 -47.75 37.79
CA PRO A 59 -17.10 -49.15 38.11
C PRO A 59 -16.78 -49.94 36.84
N PHE A 60 -15.74 -50.78 36.91
CA PHE A 60 -15.29 -51.66 35.82
C PHE A 60 -14.92 -50.91 34.53
N PHE A 61 -14.48 -49.66 34.64
CA PHE A 61 -13.96 -48.87 33.54
C PHE A 61 -12.44 -48.73 33.67
N VAL A 62 -11.69 -49.21 32.68
CA VAL A 62 -10.22 -49.19 32.71
C VAL A 62 -9.67 -48.54 31.44
N ARG A 63 -8.95 -47.43 31.58
CA ARG A 63 -8.21 -46.81 30.47
C ARG A 63 -7.05 -47.68 30.01
N ILE A 64 -6.85 -47.73 28.70
CA ILE A 64 -5.71 -48.40 28.07
C ILE A 64 -4.51 -47.46 28.18
N GLY A 65 -3.56 -47.84 29.02
CA GLY A 65 -2.30 -47.12 29.20
C GLY A 65 -1.20 -47.59 28.25
N LYS A 66 0.04 -47.24 28.57
CA LYS A 66 1.25 -47.61 27.81
C LYS A 66 1.48 -49.12 27.71
N ASP A 67 0.98 -49.88 28.68
CA ASP A 67 1.09 -51.35 28.74
C ASP A 67 0.12 -52.07 27.78
N GLY A 68 -0.71 -51.31 27.05
CA GLY A 68 -1.59 -51.81 26.00
C GLY A 68 -2.86 -52.51 26.50
N LEU A 69 -3.60 -53.09 25.56
CA LEU A 69 -4.92 -53.68 25.81
C LEU A 69 -4.88 -54.85 26.78
N ILE A 70 -3.87 -55.71 26.69
CA ILE A 70 -3.78 -56.93 27.49
C ILE A 70 -3.66 -56.58 28.98
N ALA A 71 -2.86 -55.58 29.32
CA ALA A 71 -2.72 -55.10 30.70
C ALA A 71 -4.03 -54.49 31.22
N ALA A 72 -4.73 -53.71 30.39
CA ALA A 72 -6.05 -53.17 30.73
C ALA A 72 -7.08 -54.27 31.01
N LEU A 73 -7.12 -55.31 30.16
CA LEU A 73 -7.98 -56.49 30.35
C LEU A 73 -7.64 -57.27 31.62
N GLN A 74 -6.36 -57.39 31.98
CA GLN A 74 -5.94 -58.04 33.23
C GLN A 74 -6.35 -57.22 34.46
N LYS A 75 -6.26 -55.89 34.40
CA LYS A 75 -6.71 -55.00 35.46
C LYS A 75 -8.24 -55.09 35.64
N LEU A 76 -8.99 -55.11 34.53
CA LEU A 76 -10.44 -55.31 34.56
C LEU A 76 -10.82 -56.69 35.13
N ASP A 77 -10.12 -57.77 34.72
CA ASP A 77 -10.35 -59.12 35.26
C ASP A 77 -10.13 -59.18 36.78
N ARG A 78 -9.11 -58.46 37.27
CA ARG A 78 -8.83 -58.35 38.70
C ARG A 78 -9.94 -57.63 39.43
N GLN A 79 -10.40 -56.47 38.93
CA GLN A 79 -11.52 -55.72 39.51
C GLN A 79 -12.80 -56.58 39.55
N LEU A 80 -13.09 -57.32 38.47
CA LEU A 80 -14.24 -58.23 38.44
C LEU A 80 -14.09 -59.36 39.47
N ALA A 81 -12.92 -59.98 39.58
CA ALA A 81 -12.67 -61.03 40.56
C ALA A 81 -12.78 -60.54 42.01
N GLU A 82 -12.26 -59.34 42.31
CA GLU A 82 -12.34 -58.71 43.63
C GLU A 82 -13.78 -58.38 44.02
N SER A 83 -14.63 -58.02 43.05
CA SER A 83 -16.06 -57.80 43.25
C SER A 83 -16.91 -59.09 43.36
N GLY A 84 -16.28 -60.27 43.31
CA GLY A 84 -16.97 -61.57 43.35
C GLY A 84 -17.64 -61.98 42.04
N ARG A 85 -17.33 -61.32 40.93
CA ARG A 85 -17.92 -61.58 39.60
C ARG A 85 -17.11 -62.60 38.79
N PRO A 86 -17.72 -63.25 37.78
CA PRO A 86 -17.00 -64.18 36.93
C PRO A 86 -15.85 -63.48 36.18
N LYS A 87 -14.68 -64.09 36.22
CA LYS A 87 -13.46 -63.62 35.53
C LYS A 87 -13.68 -63.41 34.02
N LEU A 88 -13.17 -62.35 33.43
CA LEU A 88 -13.20 -62.11 31.99
C LEU A 88 -12.15 -62.96 31.25
N LEU A 89 -10.96 -63.13 31.84
CA LEU A 89 -9.88 -63.86 31.20
C LEU A 89 -10.03 -65.38 31.38
N SER A 90 -9.94 -66.11 30.26
CA SER A 90 -10.00 -67.56 30.28
C SER A 90 -8.67 -68.16 30.76
N LYS A 91 -8.76 -69.19 31.61
CA LYS A 91 -7.60 -69.97 32.08
C LYS A 91 -7.11 -71.01 31.07
N LYS A 92 -7.77 -71.16 29.92
CA LYS A 92 -7.39 -72.17 28.92
C LYS A 92 -6.00 -71.88 28.36
N VAL A 93 -5.21 -72.93 28.20
CA VAL A 93 -3.89 -72.91 27.57
C VAL A 93 -4.05 -73.44 26.14
N PRO A 94 -3.36 -72.86 25.15
CA PRO A 94 -3.35 -73.39 23.79
C PRO A 94 -2.73 -74.81 23.75
N THR A 95 -2.98 -75.53 22.68
CA THR A 95 -2.56 -76.91 22.42
C THR A 95 -2.09 -77.01 20.97
N ASP A 96 -1.14 -77.88 20.63
CA ASP A 96 -0.50 -77.82 19.30
C ASP A 96 -1.26 -78.53 18.17
N TRP A 97 -2.15 -79.47 18.50
CA TRP A 97 -2.63 -80.47 17.54
C TRP A 97 -4.07 -80.29 17.04
N ILE A 98 -4.94 -79.53 17.73
CA ILE A 98 -6.35 -79.42 17.34
C ILE A 98 -7.02 -78.10 17.76
N GLY A 99 -8.00 -77.67 16.96
CA GLY A 99 -8.95 -76.62 17.31
C GLY A 99 -8.72 -75.27 16.63
N SER A 100 -9.41 -74.24 17.14
CA SER A 100 -9.40 -72.90 16.55
C SER A 100 -8.10 -72.17 16.85
N GLU A 101 -7.36 -71.80 15.80
CA GLU A 101 -6.07 -71.12 15.92
C GLU A 101 -6.23 -69.62 16.16
N ILE A 102 -5.64 -69.08 17.23
CA ILE A 102 -5.55 -67.64 17.48
C ILE A 102 -4.14 -67.19 17.10
N THR A 103 -4.02 -66.34 16.09
CA THR A 103 -2.72 -65.81 15.68
C THR A 103 -2.22 -64.74 16.66
N PRO A 104 -0.90 -64.51 16.75
CA PRO A 104 -0.37 -63.36 17.48
C PRO A 104 -1.02 -62.06 17.01
N GLY A 105 -1.45 -61.23 17.97
CA GLY A 105 -2.20 -60.00 17.67
C GLY A 105 -3.70 -60.20 17.50
N GLN A 106 -4.24 -61.39 17.77
CA GLN A 106 -5.68 -61.63 17.86
C GLN A 106 -6.12 -62.03 19.27
N LEU A 107 -7.38 -61.75 19.58
CA LEU A 107 -8.11 -62.17 20.76
C LEU A 107 -9.16 -63.21 20.36
N GLY A 108 -9.27 -64.28 21.13
CA GLY A 108 -10.35 -65.25 20.98
C GLY A 108 -11.52 -64.91 21.88
N LEU A 109 -12.73 -64.95 21.32
CA LEU A 109 -13.97 -64.67 22.05
C LEU A 109 -14.74 -65.97 22.31
N ILE A 110 -15.04 -66.22 23.58
CA ILE A 110 -15.80 -67.39 24.02
C ILE A 110 -17.01 -66.90 24.82
N ASN A 111 -18.20 -67.33 24.40
CA ASN A 111 -19.39 -67.20 25.21
C ASN A 111 -19.43 -68.36 26.21
N HIS A 112 -19.56 -68.05 27.50
CA HIS A 112 -19.67 -69.06 28.56
C HIS A 112 -20.96 -68.82 29.35
N GLY A 113 -22.06 -69.38 28.88
CA GLY A 113 -23.38 -69.26 29.50
C GLY A 113 -23.85 -67.80 29.59
N GLY A 114 -23.57 -66.99 28.56
CA GLY A 114 -23.89 -65.56 28.51
C GLY A 114 -22.80 -64.65 29.09
N SER A 115 -21.77 -65.19 29.75
CA SER A 115 -20.63 -64.40 30.22
C SER A 115 -19.50 -64.37 29.19
N PRO A 116 -18.92 -63.20 28.85
CA PRO A 116 -17.79 -63.13 27.94
C PRO A 116 -16.53 -63.74 28.57
N LYS A 117 -15.80 -64.53 27.80
CA LYS A 117 -14.46 -65.02 28.13
C LYS A 117 -13.50 -64.71 26.99
N ILE A 118 -12.35 -64.12 27.32
CA ILE A 118 -11.33 -63.73 26.33
C ILE A 118 -10.11 -64.64 26.44
N LEU A 119 -9.60 -65.05 25.29
CA LEU A 119 -8.31 -65.72 25.12
C LEU A 119 -7.28 -64.72 24.59
N THR A 120 -6.21 -64.50 25.35
CA THR A 120 -5.14 -63.54 25.01
C THR A 120 -3.85 -64.21 24.54
N ARG A 121 -3.70 -65.53 24.73
CA ARG A 121 -2.49 -66.26 24.31
C ARG A 121 -2.66 -66.78 22.89
N PRO A 122 -1.68 -66.58 21.99
CA PRO A 122 -1.73 -67.17 20.66
C PRO A 122 -1.55 -68.69 20.73
N GLY A 123 -2.12 -69.40 19.76
CA GLY A 123 -2.06 -70.86 19.65
C GLY A 123 -3.42 -71.50 19.32
N ARG A 124 -3.48 -72.83 19.20
CA ARG A 124 -4.73 -73.53 18.87
C ARG A 124 -5.48 -73.92 20.12
N TYR A 125 -6.78 -73.67 20.13
CA TYR A 125 -7.64 -73.98 21.26
C TYR A 125 -8.58 -75.12 20.91
N PRO A 126 -8.47 -76.27 21.59
CA PRO A 126 -9.36 -77.40 21.32
C PRO A 126 -10.82 -76.98 21.52
N GLY A 127 -11.70 -77.63 20.76
CA GLY A 127 -13.13 -77.51 20.92
C GLY A 127 -13.57 -77.77 22.36
N PHE A 128 -14.80 -77.37 22.69
CA PHE A 128 -15.30 -77.54 24.06
C PHE A 128 -15.55 -79.03 24.35
N PRO A 129 -15.17 -79.54 25.53
CA PRO A 129 -15.45 -80.92 25.90
C PRO A 129 -16.97 -81.15 25.89
N LEU A 130 -17.40 -82.31 25.39
CA LEU A 130 -18.81 -82.71 25.20
C LEU A 130 -19.68 -82.46 26.44
N ARG A 131 -19.10 -82.57 27.65
CA ARG A 131 -19.80 -82.40 28.94
C ARG A 131 -20.35 -80.98 29.18
N ASN A 132 -19.75 -79.95 28.58
CA ASN A 132 -20.15 -78.54 28.77
C ASN A 132 -20.38 -77.81 27.42
N TRP A 133 -20.67 -78.55 26.35
CA TRP A 133 -20.79 -77.99 25.00
C TRP A 133 -21.99 -77.02 24.86
N TRP A 134 -23.07 -77.26 25.61
CA TRP A 134 -24.32 -76.48 25.57
C TRP A 134 -24.18 -75.08 26.16
N ALA A 135 -23.19 -74.85 27.03
CA ALA A 135 -22.97 -73.58 27.69
C ALA A 135 -21.75 -72.82 27.15
N ARG A 136 -21.06 -73.35 26.12
CA ARG A 136 -19.82 -72.75 25.63
C ARG A 136 -19.75 -72.78 24.11
N SER A 137 -19.82 -71.59 23.51
CA SER A 137 -19.61 -71.38 22.08
C SER A 137 -18.39 -70.50 21.84
N PHE A 138 -17.64 -70.82 20.79
CA PHE A 138 -16.55 -69.97 20.30
C PHE A 138 -17.18 -69.04 19.28
N GLU A 139 -17.25 -67.76 19.61
CA GLU A 139 -17.99 -66.76 18.83
C GLU A 139 -17.10 -66.10 17.76
N GLY A 140 -15.78 -66.20 17.88
CA GLY A 140 -14.87 -65.75 16.85
C GLY A 140 -13.53 -65.24 17.36
N LYS A 141 -12.84 -64.52 16.47
CA LYS A 141 -11.54 -63.89 16.71
C LYS A 141 -11.66 -62.40 16.38
N LYS A 142 -11.00 -61.55 17.16
CA LYS A 142 -10.90 -60.10 16.92
C LYS A 142 -9.46 -59.67 16.94
N GLY A 143 -9.10 -58.67 16.14
CA GLY A 143 -7.76 -58.09 16.17
C GLY A 143 -7.51 -57.36 17.49
N LEU A 144 -6.28 -57.41 18.00
CA LEU A 144 -5.87 -56.61 19.15
C LEU A 144 -5.80 -55.11 18.83
N SER A 145 -5.76 -54.79 17.53
CA SER A 145 -5.77 -53.45 16.94
C SER A 145 -7.14 -53.05 16.38
N ASP A 146 -8.18 -53.87 16.58
CA ASP A 146 -9.54 -53.51 16.16
C ASP A 146 -10.00 -52.31 17.00
N THR A 147 -10.55 -51.29 16.34
CA THR A 147 -10.93 -50.04 16.99
C THR A 147 -12.09 -50.22 17.98
N VAL A 148 -13.01 -51.14 17.69
CA VAL A 148 -14.15 -51.47 18.56
C VAL A 148 -14.31 -52.98 18.66
N ILE A 149 -14.40 -53.48 19.89
CA ILE A 149 -14.77 -54.86 20.19
C ILE A 149 -15.92 -54.83 21.19
N GLU A 150 -17.11 -55.18 20.72
CA GLU A 150 -18.30 -55.36 21.55
C GLU A 150 -18.62 -56.85 21.67
N PHE A 151 -18.69 -57.36 22.90
CA PHE A 151 -18.95 -58.77 23.15
C PHE A 151 -19.59 -59.03 24.52
N LEU A 152 -20.89 -59.37 24.54
CA LEU A 152 -21.64 -59.77 25.75
C LEU A 152 -21.42 -58.83 26.95
N GLY A 153 -21.59 -57.52 26.75
CA GLY A 153 -21.41 -56.49 27.79
C GLY A 153 -19.98 -56.01 28.00
N LEU A 154 -18.99 -56.66 27.37
CA LEU A 154 -17.63 -56.11 27.25
C LEU A 154 -17.59 -55.13 26.07
N THR A 155 -17.12 -53.93 26.32
CA THR A 155 -16.80 -52.95 25.26
C THR A 155 -15.33 -52.58 25.38
N VAL A 156 -14.59 -52.79 24.28
CA VAL A 156 -13.22 -52.32 24.12
C VAL A 156 -13.20 -51.29 23.01
N VAL A 157 -12.62 -50.14 23.29
CA VAL A 157 -12.42 -49.09 22.29
C VAL A 157 -10.95 -48.71 22.27
N GLN A 158 -10.37 -48.67 21.08
CA GLN A 158 -9.03 -48.17 20.82
C GLN A 158 -9.11 -47.11 19.74
N VAL A 159 -8.71 -45.87 20.07
CA VAL A 159 -8.58 -44.80 19.08
C VAL A 159 -7.13 -44.40 18.87
N SER A 160 -6.80 -44.07 17.62
CA SER A 160 -5.48 -43.58 17.21
C SER A 160 -5.25 -42.13 17.64
N GLN A 161 -4.02 -41.60 17.47
CA GLN A 161 -3.61 -40.25 17.91
C GLN A 161 -4.37 -39.06 17.30
N ASN A 162 -5.18 -39.28 16.26
CA ASN A 162 -6.01 -38.25 15.62
C ASN A 162 -7.49 -38.62 15.63
N GLN A 163 -7.85 -39.74 16.25
CA GLN A 163 -9.21 -40.23 16.30
C GLN A 163 -9.81 -39.97 17.68
N ALA A 164 -11.13 -39.82 17.70
CA ALA A 164 -11.91 -39.73 18.90
C ALA A 164 -13.10 -40.67 18.79
N ALA A 165 -13.41 -41.37 19.87
CA ALA A 165 -14.62 -42.17 19.96
C ALA A 165 -15.65 -41.41 20.80
N VAL A 166 -16.88 -41.34 20.31
CA VAL A 166 -18.04 -40.84 21.05
C VAL A 166 -18.78 -42.04 21.59
N ILE A 167 -18.95 -42.10 22.91
CA ILE A 167 -19.54 -43.26 23.60
C ILE A 167 -20.74 -42.79 24.42
N SER A 168 -21.80 -43.60 24.40
CA SER A 168 -22.91 -43.50 25.33
C SER A 168 -22.75 -44.54 26.45
N ASP A 169 -22.81 -44.08 27.69
CA ASP A 169 -22.94 -44.92 28.88
C ASP A 169 -24.33 -45.60 28.92
N PRO A 170 -24.50 -46.76 29.58
CA PRO A 170 -25.78 -47.25 30.09
C PRO A 170 -26.76 -46.20 30.64
N GLN A 171 -26.27 -45.12 31.27
CA GLN A 171 -27.10 -44.02 31.79
C GLN A 171 -27.40 -42.93 30.74
N ASN A 172 -27.10 -43.16 29.47
CA ASN A 172 -27.17 -42.19 28.35
C ASN A 172 -26.29 -40.95 28.54
N HIS A 173 -25.24 -41.03 29.37
CA HIS A 173 -24.22 -39.99 29.46
C HIS A 173 -23.24 -40.11 28.30
N ILE A 174 -23.06 -39.02 27.57
CA ILE A 174 -22.16 -38.96 26.42
C ILE A 174 -20.79 -38.47 26.88
N PHE A 175 -19.76 -39.21 26.49
CA PHE A 175 -18.37 -38.80 26.69
C PHE A 175 -17.52 -39.14 25.48
N VAL A 176 -16.38 -38.45 25.37
CA VAL A 176 -15.48 -38.58 24.24
C VAL A 176 -14.11 -38.98 24.75
N ILE A 177 -13.50 -39.96 24.09
CA ILE A 177 -12.14 -40.42 24.39
C ILE A 177 -11.26 -40.09 23.21
N LYS A 178 -10.16 -39.38 23.50
CA LYS A 178 -9.15 -38.96 22.52
C LYS A 178 -7.83 -39.66 22.83
N ASN A 179 -7.08 -40.00 21.78
CA ASN A 179 -5.66 -40.41 21.86
C ASN A 179 -5.36 -41.58 22.81
N ALA A 180 -6.37 -42.40 23.11
CA ALA A 180 -6.31 -43.47 24.09
C ALA A 180 -7.35 -44.53 23.75
N GLY A 181 -7.50 -45.50 24.63
CA GLY A 181 -8.62 -46.43 24.57
C GLY A 181 -9.10 -46.77 25.96
N PHE A 182 -10.14 -47.58 26.04
CA PHE A 182 -10.63 -48.11 27.29
C PHE A 182 -11.18 -49.51 27.09
N VAL A 183 -11.29 -50.21 28.19
CA VAL A 183 -11.98 -51.48 28.33
C VAL A 183 -12.97 -51.31 29.45
N CYS A 184 -14.24 -51.61 29.19
CA CYS A 184 -15.24 -51.64 30.24
C CYS A 184 -16.09 -52.91 30.17
N PHE A 185 -16.69 -53.24 31.31
CA PHE A 185 -17.70 -54.28 31.40
C PHE A 185 -18.96 -53.70 32.05
N ALA A 186 -20.02 -53.53 31.25
CA ALA A 186 -21.31 -53.06 31.76
C ALA A 186 -22.04 -54.21 32.46
N ILE A 187 -22.43 -53.98 33.71
CA ILE A 187 -23.26 -54.91 34.48
C ILE A 187 -24.73 -54.72 34.10
N GLU A 188 -25.14 -53.46 33.95
CA GLU A 188 -26.47 -53.02 33.58
C GLU A 188 -26.34 -52.09 32.38
N GLY A 189 -27.10 -52.37 31.32
CA GLY A 189 -27.00 -51.66 30.04
C GLY A 189 -25.75 -52.02 29.22
N THR A 190 -25.47 -51.20 28.21
CA THR A 190 -24.33 -51.36 27.30
C THR A 190 -23.65 -50.03 27.08
N TYR A 191 -22.31 -50.05 26.99
CA TYR A 191 -21.57 -48.91 26.48
C TYR A 191 -21.59 -48.98 24.95
N ASP A 192 -22.32 -48.06 24.35
CA ASP A 192 -22.54 -48.05 22.90
C ASP A 192 -21.58 -47.06 22.24
N VAL A 193 -20.79 -47.53 21.28
CA VAL A 193 -19.92 -46.66 20.49
C VAL A 193 -20.74 -46.03 19.37
N LEU A 194 -21.02 -44.74 19.50
CA LEU A 194 -21.88 -44.02 18.55
C LEU A 194 -21.13 -43.70 17.25
N SER A 195 -19.90 -43.23 17.36
CA SER A 195 -19.07 -42.89 16.19
C SER A 195 -17.60 -42.84 16.55
N ILE A 196 -16.75 -43.18 15.58
CA ILE A 196 -15.30 -42.90 15.61
C ILE A 196 -15.03 -41.83 14.58
N VAL A 197 -14.56 -40.67 15.05
CA VAL A 197 -14.33 -39.48 14.25
C VAL A 197 -12.84 -39.23 14.12
N ASP A 198 -12.37 -39.03 12.88
CA ASP A 198 -11.04 -38.49 12.62
C ASP A 198 -11.07 -36.97 12.77
N GLN A 199 -10.36 -36.45 13.78
CA GLN A 199 -10.33 -35.02 14.11
C GLN A 199 -9.60 -34.18 13.04
N THR A 200 -8.79 -34.81 12.18
CA THR A 200 -8.04 -34.11 11.12
C THR A 200 -8.87 -33.93 9.85
N HIS A 201 -9.73 -34.89 9.53
CA HIS A 201 -10.50 -34.94 8.29
C HIS A 201 -12.01 -34.91 8.56
N LEU A 202 -12.49 -33.78 9.09
CA LEU A 202 -13.91 -33.57 9.33
C LEU A 202 -14.68 -33.32 8.01
N SER A 203 -15.89 -33.85 7.91
CA SER A 203 -16.65 -33.95 6.66
C SER A 203 -17.26 -32.63 6.18
N GLN A 204 -17.67 -31.74 7.08
CA GLN A 204 -18.41 -30.53 6.71
C GLN A 204 -17.49 -29.31 6.76
N SER A 205 -17.17 -28.73 5.59
CA SER A 205 -16.43 -27.46 5.54
C SER A 205 -17.38 -26.28 5.72
N VAL A 206 -17.08 -25.39 6.65
CA VAL A 206 -17.79 -24.11 6.80
C VAL A 206 -17.00 -23.05 6.06
N LYS A 207 -17.63 -22.40 5.08
CA LYS A 207 -17.03 -21.33 4.29
C LYS A 207 -17.74 -20.02 4.56
N ASP A 208 -16.98 -18.93 4.55
CA ASP A 208 -17.55 -17.60 4.55
C ASP A 208 -18.41 -17.41 3.29
N LYS A 209 -19.61 -16.84 3.45
CA LYS A 209 -20.53 -16.60 2.34
C LYS A 209 -19.96 -15.59 1.36
N ILE A 210 -19.17 -14.63 1.85
CA ILE A 210 -18.70 -13.47 1.11
C ILE A 210 -17.30 -13.74 0.55
N THR A 211 -16.30 -13.97 1.40
CA THR A 211 -14.91 -14.20 0.93
C THR A 211 -14.69 -15.59 0.34
N LYS A 212 -15.64 -16.53 0.53
CA LYS A 212 -15.51 -17.96 0.18
C LYS A 212 -14.33 -18.67 0.86
N SER A 213 -13.65 -18.02 1.79
CA SER A 213 -12.58 -18.61 2.58
C SER A 213 -13.13 -19.72 3.49
N THR A 214 -12.34 -20.77 3.69
CA THR A 214 -12.71 -21.83 4.62
C THR A 214 -12.46 -21.36 6.05
N LEU A 215 -13.53 -21.26 6.84
CA LEU A 215 -13.50 -20.82 8.22
C LEU A 215 -13.18 -21.97 9.18
N GLY A 216 -13.50 -23.19 8.80
CA GLY A 216 -13.13 -24.39 9.54
C GLY A 216 -13.91 -25.61 9.06
N TRP A 217 -13.80 -26.70 9.80
CA TRP A 217 -14.56 -27.91 9.56
C TRP A 217 -15.31 -28.36 10.80
N THR A 218 -16.49 -28.94 10.57
CA THR A 218 -17.38 -29.44 11.61
C THR A 218 -17.78 -30.88 11.31
N HIS A 219 -18.09 -31.64 12.35
CA HIS A 219 -18.75 -32.94 12.24
C HIS A 219 -19.65 -33.14 13.44
N GLU A 220 -20.93 -33.35 13.18
CA GLU A 220 -21.94 -33.58 14.22
C GLU A 220 -22.24 -35.08 14.30
N VAL A 221 -22.09 -35.63 15.50
CA VAL A 221 -22.49 -37.00 15.81
C VAL A 221 -23.89 -36.95 16.37
N THR A 222 -24.81 -37.70 15.75
CA THR A 222 -26.22 -37.75 16.15
C THR A 222 -26.55 -39.08 16.82
N MET A 223 -27.47 -39.04 17.78
CA MET A 223 -28.05 -40.19 18.44
C MET A 223 -29.55 -40.21 18.19
N LYS A 224 -30.06 -41.37 17.77
CA LYS A 224 -31.50 -41.58 17.58
C LYS A 224 -32.14 -41.89 18.92
N SER A 225 -33.03 -41.02 19.39
CA SER A 225 -33.84 -41.27 20.58
C SER A 225 -35.31 -41.42 20.22
N LYS A 226 -35.96 -42.43 20.81
CA LYS A 226 -37.40 -42.67 20.70
C LYS A 226 -38.10 -41.91 21.81
N THR A 227 -38.47 -40.67 21.55
CA THR A 227 -39.12 -39.81 22.55
C THR A 227 -40.63 -40.09 22.68
N ASN A 228 -41.23 -40.80 21.71
CA ASN A 228 -42.58 -41.36 21.77
C ASN A 228 -42.71 -42.51 20.75
N ALA A 229 -43.71 -43.39 20.90
CA ALA A 229 -43.86 -44.66 20.17
C ALA A 229 -43.90 -44.58 18.62
N GLN A 230 -43.94 -43.39 18.01
CA GLN A 230 -44.02 -43.21 16.56
C GLN A 230 -42.96 -42.29 15.93
N GLU A 231 -42.23 -41.46 16.68
CA GLU A 231 -41.22 -40.54 16.10
C GLU A 231 -39.82 -40.79 16.66
N VAL A 232 -38.90 -41.13 15.75
CA VAL A 232 -37.46 -41.18 16.03
C VAL A 232 -36.90 -39.80 15.77
N LYS A 233 -36.46 -39.10 16.82
CA LYS A 233 -35.79 -37.81 16.71
C LYS A 233 -34.27 -38.01 16.81
N GLU A 234 -33.54 -37.34 15.94
CA GLU A 234 -32.07 -37.30 15.97
C GLU A 234 -31.63 -36.11 16.81
N TYR A 235 -30.83 -36.38 17.83
CA TYR A 235 -30.25 -35.36 18.72
C TYR A 235 -28.74 -35.31 18.49
N VAL A 236 -28.17 -34.11 18.36
CA VAL A 236 -26.71 -33.93 18.27
C VAL A 236 -26.12 -34.16 19.66
N VAL A 237 -25.25 -35.16 19.78
CA VAL A 237 -24.62 -35.55 21.05
C VAL A 237 -23.20 -35.06 21.19
N ALA A 238 -22.50 -34.86 20.05
CA ALA A 238 -21.16 -34.30 20.04
C ALA A 238 -20.92 -33.52 18.75
N THR A 239 -20.33 -32.34 18.87
CA THR A 239 -19.89 -31.53 17.74
C THR A 239 -18.37 -31.41 17.76
N PHE A 240 -17.73 -31.94 16.72
CA PHE A 240 -16.30 -31.83 16.48
C PHE A 240 -16.02 -30.57 15.67
N LEU A 241 -15.01 -29.83 16.09
CA LEU A 241 -14.57 -28.59 15.46
C LEU A 241 -13.07 -28.70 15.16
N ASN A 242 -12.69 -28.40 13.93
CA ASN A 242 -11.30 -28.19 13.53
C ASN A 242 -11.16 -26.76 13.00
N ILE A 243 -10.51 -25.92 13.79
CA ILE A 243 -10.41 -24.48 13.58
C ILE A 243 -8.97 -24.14 13.12
N PRO A 244 -8.78 -23.58 11.92
CA PRO A 244 -7.47 -23.12 11.43
C PRO A 244 -6.83 -22.05 12.32
N ALA A 245 -5.50 -21.90 12.24
CA ALA A 245 -4.69 -21.00 13.07
C ALA A 245 -5.19 -19.54 13.14
N ASN A 246 -5.71 -19.00 12.03
CA ASN A 246 -6.15 -17.60 11.94
C ASN A 246 -7.66 -17.44 12.12
N ASN A 247 -8.36 -18.48 12.55
CA ASN A 247 -9.81 -18.49 12.70
C ASN A 247 -10.18 -18.77 14.16
N CYS A 248 -11.44 -18.46 14.49
CA CYS A 248 -12.01 -18.74 15.80
C CYS A 248 -13.46 -19.21 15.64
N ALA A 249 -13.95 -19.98 16.60
CA ALA A 249 -15.36 -20.29 16.75
C ALA A 249 -15.93 -19.52 17.95
N ILE A 250 -17.21 -19.19 17.87
CA ILE A 250 -17.95 -18.63 19.02
C ILE A 250 -18.98 -19.64 19.44
N LEU A 251 -18.94 -19.99 20.72
CA LEU A 251 -19.86 -20.91 21.37
C LEU A 251 -20.87 -20.11 22.18
N GLN A 252 -22.11 -20.58 22.22
CA GLN A 252 -23.19 -19.97 22.97
C GLN A 252 -23.77 -20.99 23.96
N ARG A 253 -23.95 -20.58 25.21
CA ARG A 253 -24.68 -21.34 26.25
C ARG A 253 -25.67 -20.41 26.91
N GLY A 254 -26.94 -20.51 26.51
CA GLY A 254 -27.94 -19.52 26.89
C GLY A 254 -27.51 -18.13 26.41
N ASP A 255 -27.25 -17.22 27.34
CA ASP A 255 -26.86 -15.83 27.07
C ASP A 255 -25.34 -15.62 27.08
N ASP A 256 -24.56 -16.59 27.56
CA ASP A 256 -23.11 -16.47 27.64
C ASP A 256 -22.44 -16.89 26.32
N LEU A 257 -21.49 -16.08 25.86
CA LEU A 257 -20.67 -16.33 24.67
C LEU A 257 -19.23 -16.63 25.08
N GLU A 258 -18.65 -17.69 24.51
CA GLU A 258 -17.22 -18.03 24.69
C GLU A 258 -16.51 -18.05 23.33
N LEU A 259 -15.31 -17.48 23.31
CA LEU A 259 -14.41 -17.52 22.16
C LEU A 259 -13.55 -18.79 22.24
N LEU A 260 -13.66 -19.63 21.22
CA LEU A 260 -12.83 -20.79 21.04
C LEU A 260 -11.78 -20.51 19.96
N GLY A 261 -10.51 -20.60 20.33
CA GLY A 261 -9.37 -20.36 19.45
C GLY A 261 -9.13 -21.48 18.44
N ALA A 262 -8.03 -21.36 17.71
CA ALA A 262 -7.59 -22.37 16.75
C ALA A 262 -7.27 -23.72 17.42
N GLY A 263 -7.51 -24.81 16.68
CA GLY A 263 -7.23 -26.17 17.12
C GLY A 263 -8.42 -27.11 16.97
N GLN A 264 -8.24 -28.33 17.50
CA GLN A 264 -9.25 -29.37 17.50
C GLN A 264 -10.00 -29.39 18.83
N SER A 265 -11.31 -29.16 18.77
CA SER A 265 -12.17 -29.09 19.96
C SER A 265 -13.39 -29.96 19.78
N VAL A 266 -13.94 -30.42 20.90
CA VAL A 266 -15.14 -31.26 20.90
C VAL A 266 -16.10 -30.73 21.94
N ILE A 267 -17.34 -30.53 21.53
CA ILE A 267 -18.42 -30.06 22.38
C ILE A 267 -19.36 -31.24 22.61
N THR A 268 -19.51 -31.65 23.86
CA THR A 268 -20.41 -32.75 24.26
C THR A 268 -21.63 -32.26 25.04
N ASN A 269 -21.60 -31.01 25.52
CA ASN A 269 -22.69 -30.47 26.30
C ASN A 269 -23.83 -30.02 25.37
N PRO A 270 -25.05 -30.57 25.52
CA PRO A 270 -26.18 -30.25 24.64
C PRO A 270 -26.67 -28.80 24.79
N SER A 271 -26.35 -28.12 25.91
CA SER A 271 -26.69 -26.71 26.11
C SER A 271 -25.75 -25.73 25.43
N VAL A 272 -24.64 -26.22 24.85
CA VAL A 272 -23.65 -25.40 24.14
C VAL A 272 -23.87 -25.57 22.64
N THR A 273 -24.15 -24.47 21.94
CA THR A 273 -24.31 -24.45 20.50
C THR A 273 -23.19 -23.65 19.83
N LEU A 274 -22.84 -24.04 18.61
CA LEU A 274 -21.93 -23.26 17.77
C LEU A 274 -22.69 -22.06 17.19
N ARG A 275 -22.34 -20.84 17.60
CA ARG A 275 -22.93 -19.62 17.04
C ARG A 275 -22.44 -19.36 15.61
N GLY A 276 -21.13 -19.51 15.41
CA GLY A 276 -20.49 -19.28 14.12
C GLY A 276 -18.97 -19.44 14.17
N LEU A 277 -18.37 -19.53 12.99
CA LEU A 277 -16.92 -19.48 12.78
C LEU A 277 -16.57 -18.14 12.14
N TYR A 278 -15.44 -17.58 12.52
CA TYR A 278 -14.97 -16.28 12.08
C TYR A 278 -13.49 -16.33 11.74
N THR A 279 -13.06 -15.48 10.80
CA THR A 279 -11.65 -15.30 10.46
C THR A 279 -11.10 -14.06 11.17
N LEU A 280 -9.98 -14.23 11.89
CA LEU A 280 -9.18 -13.16 12.49
C LEU A 280 -8.10 -12.66 11.51
N GLY A 281 -8.01 -13.28 10.33
CA GLY A 281 -7.14 -12.85 9.26
C GLY A 281 -7.57 -11.52 8.64
N GLU A 282 -6.65 -10.91 7.89
CA GLU A 282 -6.97 -9.77 7.04
C GLU A 282 -7.87 -10.22 5.89
N ASN A 283 -8.96 -9.50 5.69
CA ASN A 283 -9.87 -9.70 4.57
C ASN A 283 -9.96 -8.43 3.75
N GLN A 284 -10.19 -8.61 2.45
CA GLN A 284 -10.36 -7.52 1.51
C GLN A 284 -11.50 -7.84 0.55
N ILE A 285 -12.32 -6.84 0.25
CA ILE A 285 -13.36 -6.97 -0.77
C ILE A 285 -13.65 -5.63 -1.43
N GLU A 286 -14.11 -5.71 -2.67
CA GLU A 286 -14.71 -4.61 -3.38
C GLU A 286 -16.20 -4.55 -3.08
N MET A 287 -16.67 -3.41 -2.60
CA MET A 287 -18.06 -3.18 -2.26
C MET A 287 -18.65 -2.10 -3.17
N PRO A 288 -19.64 -2.42 -4.00
CA PRO A 288 -20.43 -1.41 -4.70
C PRO A 288 -21.40 -0.74 -3.71
N THR A 289 -21.42 0.59 -3.69
CA THR A 289 -22.38 1.37 -2.90
C THR A 289 -23.68 1.55 -3.67
N LYS A 290 -24.76 1.83 -2.93
CA LYS A 290 -25.99 2.33 -3.55
C LYS A 290 -25.76 3.72 -4.13
N ASP A 291 -26.72 4.20 -4.92
CA ASP A 291 -26.68 5.53 -5.50
C ASP A 291 -26.81 6.58 -4.38
N ILE A 292 -25.84 7.50 -4.34
CA ILE A 292 -25.73 8.58 -3.36
C ILE A 292 -25.82 9.91 -4.10
N PHE A 293 -26.61 10.86 -3.58
CA PHE A 293 -26.73 12.19 -4.19
C PHE A 293 -25.64 13.12 -3.66
N THR A 294 -24.97 13.82 -4.57
CA THR A 294 -24.08 14.94 -4.24
C THR A 294 -24.89 16.16 -3.80
N ARG A 295 -24.20 17.21 -3.33
CA ARG A 295 -24.83 18.50 -3.02
C ARG A 295 -25.62 19.09 -4.19
N ASP A 296 -25.15 18.84 -5.41
CA ASP A 296 -25.77 19.26 -6.68
C ASP A 296 -26.91 18.33 -7.14
N GLN A 297 -27.36 17.39 -6.29
CA GLN A 297 -28.41 16.41 -6.61
C GLN A 297 -28.05 15.48 -7.79
N VAL A 298 -26.76 15.21 -8.02
CA VAL A 298 -26.31 14.25 -9.03
C VAL A 298 -26.12 12.88 -8.37
N PRO A 299 -26.76 11.80 -8.86
CA PRO A 299 -26.57 10.47 -8.31
C PRO A 299 -25.22 9.88 -8.71
N VAL A 300 -24.50 9.38 -7.72
CA VAL A 300 -23.17 8.76 -7.83
C VAL A 300 -23.20 7.38 -7.20
N SER A 301 -22.75 6.38 -7.94
CA SER A 301 -22.46 5.05 -7.44
C SER A 301 -20.96 4.92 -7.27
N LEU A 302 -20.48 4.54 -6.09
CA LEU A 302 -19.07 4.36 -5.78
C LEU A 302 -18.78 2.87 -5.66
N THR A 303 -17.65 2.42 -6.20
CA THR A 303 -17.10 1.11 -5.87
C THR A 303 -15.90 1.34 -4.98
N ILE A 304 -15.97 0.84 -3.75
CA ILE A 304 -14.91 1.02 -2.77
C ILE A 304 -14.18 -0.29 -2.51
N TYR A 305 -12.88 -0.20 -2.29
CA TYR A 305 -12.05 -1.26 -1.76
C TYR A 305 -12.01 -1.13 -0.24
N LEU A 306 -12.41 -2.18 0.46
CA LEU A 306 -12.36 -2.26 1.92
C LEU A 306 -11.36 -3.34 2.32
N LYS A 307 -10.45 -3.02 3.25
CA LYS A 307 -9.54 -3.96 3.89
C LYS A 307 -9.70 -3.86 5.40
N TRP A 308 -10.06 -4.97 6.04
CA TRP A 308 -10.33 -5.03 7.48
C TRP A 308 -9.77 -6.29 8.13
N GLN A 309 -9.67 -6.27 9.45
CA GLN A 309 -9.29 -7.41 10.27
C GLN A 309 -10.21 -7.48 11.50
N LEU A 310 -10.74 -8.66 11.80
CA LEU A 310 -11.52 -8.88 13.02
C LEU A 310 -10.56 -9.16 14.18
N THR A 311 -10.60 -8.34 15.23
CA THR A 311 -9.75 -8.50 16.42
C THR A 311 -10.54 -9.05 17.61
N GLU A 312 -11.77 -8.57 17.79
CA GLU A 312 -12.65 -8.95 18.90
C GLU A 312 -13.98 -9.53 18.38
N PRO A 313 -14.02 -10.83 18.03
CA PRO A 313 -15.19 -11.45 17.40
C PRO A 313 -16.40 -11.56 18.34
N LEU A 314 -16.18 -11.46 19.66
CA LEU A 314 -17.25 -11.46 20.66
C LEU A 314 -18.17 -10.23 20.50
N LYS A 315 -17.62 -9.04 20.27
CA LYS A 315 -18.43 -7.83 20.06
C LYS A 315 -19.34 -7.96 18.84
N LEU A 316 -18.78 -8.43 17.72
CA LEU A 316 -19.52 -8.67 16.48
C LEU A 316 -20.75 -9.58 16.70
N THR A 317 -20.55 -10.66 17.46
CA THR A 317 -21.63 -11.64 17.73
C THR A 317 -22.67 -11.13 18.72
N THR A 318 -22.28 -10.32 19.70
CA THR A 318 -23.23 -9.63 20.59
C THR A 318 -24.17 -8.71 19.82
N HIS A 319 -23.69 -8.06 18.76
CA HIS A 319 -24.53 -7.27 17.85
C HIS A 319 -25.36 -8.11 16.86
N GLY A 320 -25.18 -9.44 16.84
CA GLY A 320 -25.98 -10.35 16.03
C GLY A 320 -25.53 -10.50 14.57
N TYR A 321 -24.36 -9.95 14.19
CA TYR A 321 -23.84 -10.07 12.83
C TYR A 321 -23.12 -11.41 12.60
N ASN A 322 -23.39 -12.02 11.44
CA ASN A 322 -22.77 -13.28 11.04
C ASN A 322 -21.43 -13.10 10.33
N THR A 323 -21.21 -11.95 9.69
CA THR A 323 -19.95 -11.64 9.01
C THR A 323 -19.52 -10.20 9.34
N PRO A 324 -18.21 -9.92 9.44
CA PRO A 324 -17.72 -8.55 9.64
C PRO A 324 -18.13 -7.61 8.51
N TYR A 325 -18.22 -8.12 7.28
CA TYR A 325 -18.65 -7.34 6.13
C TYR A 325 -20.09 -6.84 6.26
N ASP A 326 -21.02 -7.66 6.75
CA ASP A 326 -22.41 -7.24 6.94
C ASP A 326 -22.52 -6.07 7.93
N ALA A 327 -21.71 -6.09 8.99
CA ALA A 327 -21.64 -4.99 9.95
C ALA A 327 -21.04 -3.70 9.33
N LEU A 328 -19.95 -3.84 8.55
CA LEU A 328 -19.30 -2.71 7.90
C LEU A 328 -20.15 -2.11 6.78
N ARG A 329 -20.89 -2.92 6.02
CA ARG A 329 -21.64 -2.48 4.84
C ARG A 329 -22.63 -1.37 5.14
N ASP A 330 -23.45 -1.56 6.16
CA ASP A 330 -24.52 -0.60 6.49
C ASP A 330 -23.94 0.71 7.03
N LYS A 331 -22.91 0.62 7.89
CA LYS A 331 -22.20 1.80 8.42
C LYS A 331 -21.46 2.57 7.34
N THR A 332 -20.75 1.85 6.48
CA THR A 332 -20.01 2.44 5.36
C THR A 332 -20.95 3.18 4.41
N GLN A 333 -22.09 2.58 4.08
CA GLN A 333 -23.09 3.24 3.23
C GLN A 333 -23.60 4.54 3.88
N SER A 334 -23.86 4.53 5.19
CA SER A 334 -24.31 5.71 5.92
C SER A 334 -23.26 6.83 5.92
N ILE A 335 -22.01 6.51 6.28
CA ILE A 335 -20.90 7.47 6.37
C ILE A 335 -20.60 8.06 4.99
N LEU A 336 -20.50 7.22 3.95
CA LEU A 336 -20.28 7.69 2.58
C LEU A 336 -21.42 8.57 2.09
N THR A 337 -22.67 8.25 2.45
CA THR A 337 -23.82 9.09 2.09
C THR A 337 -23.69 10.49 2.71
N GLN A 338 -23.33 10.56 3.98
CA GLN A 338 -23.14 11.83 4.68
C GLN A 338 -22.00 12.65 4.08
N ILE A 339 -20.85 12.04 3.78
CA ILE A 339 -19.71 12.77 3.23
C ILE A 339 -20.00 13.25 1.80
N VAL A 340 -20.52 12.38 0.93
CA VAL A 340 -20.81 12.73 -0.48
C VAL A 340 -21.92 13.77 -0.59
N ALA A 341 -22.90 13.79 0.31
CA ALA A 341 -23.95 14.82 0.33
C ALA A 341 -23.42 16.25 0.54
N HIS A 342 -22.23 16.41 1.12
CA HIS A 342 -21.58 17.70 1.30
C HIS A 342 -20.64 18.09 0.16
N LEU A 343 -20.48 17.23 -0.84
CA LEU A 343 -19.52 17.41 -1.92
C LEU A 343 -20.21 17.84 -3.22
N ASP A 344 -19.55 18.75 -3.93
CA ASP A 344 -19.99 19.24 -5.24
C ASP A 344 -19.52 18.29 -6.36
N TYR A 345 -20.34 18.10 -7.39
CA TYR A 345 -20.03 17.22 -8.53
C TYR A 345 -18.75 17.64 -9.26
N SER A 346 -18.56 18.95 -9.43
CA SER A 346 -17.42 19.52 -10.16
C SER A 346 -16.06 19.20 -9.53
N ALA A 347 -16.02 19.03 -8.20
CA ALA A 347 -14.82 18.60 -7.49
C ALA A 347 -14.48 17.13 -7.78
N MET A 348 -15.50 16.27 -7.91
CA MET A 348 -15.33 14.84 -8.13
C MET A 348 -14.87 14.47 -9.55
N VAL A 349 -15.27 15.26 -10.57
CA VAL A 349 -14.96 14.97 -11.98
C VAL A 349 -13.53 15.38 -12.37
N LYS A 350 -13.05 16.54 -11.90
CA LYS A 350 -11.73 17.09 -12.26
C LYS A 350 -10.56 16.16 -11.95
N GLN A 351 -10.74 15.25 -11.00
CA GLN A 351 -9.73 14.29 -10.59
C GLN A 351 -9.76 12.97 -11.37
N ARG A 352 -10.64 12.81 -12.38
CA ARG A 352 -10.73 11.55 -13.17
C ARG A 352 -9.61 11.45 -14.20
N SER A 353 -9.04 12.59 -14.57
CA SER A 353 -8.09 12.74 -15.67
C SER A 353 -6.61 12.78 -15.25
N ILE A 354 -6.31 12.67 -13.96
CA ILE A 354 -4.92 12.68 -13.48
C ILE A 354 -4.49 11.23 -13.25
N GLY A 355 -3.69 10.70 -14.18
CA GLY A 355 -3.09 9.38 -14.06
C GLY A 355 -2.09 9.29 -12.90
N PRO A 356 -1.66 8.06 -12.53
CA PRO A 356 -0.81 7.82 -11.37
C PRO A 356 0.58 8.49 -11.42
N ASP A 357 1.03 8.99 -12.58
CA ASP A 357 2.34 9.63 -12.77
C ASP A 357 2.38 11.14 -12.46
N ASN A 358 1.26 11.76 -12.04
CA ASN A 358 1.19 13.21 -11.74
C ASN A 358 0.96 13.52 -10.24
N MET A 359 1.27 12.59 -9.33
CA MET A 359 1.10 12.78 -7.88
C MET A 359 2.25 13.53 -7.17
N GLU A 360 2.99 14.41 -7.84
CA GLU A 360 4.19 15.04 -7.24
C GLU A 360 4.08 16.54 -6.90
N ASP A 361 2.99 17.23 -7.29
CA ASP A 361 2.82 18.65 -6.96
C ASP A 361 1.70 18.85 -5.93
N GLY A 362 2.08 18.97 -4.65
CA GLY A 362 1.19 19.17 -3.50
C GLY A 362 0.44 20.51 -3.47
N THR A 363 0.34 21.21 -4.60
CA THR A 363 -0.28 22.53 -4.74
C THR A 363 -1.69 22.50 -5.33
N ASP A 364 -2.19 21.33 -5.77
CA ASP A 364 -3.53 21.23 -6.36
C ASP A 364 -4.62 20.95 -5.30
N PRO A 365 -5.60 21.87 -5.08
CA PRO A 365 -6.66 21.72 -4.07
C PRO A 365 -7.64 20.57 -4.34
N SER A 366 -7.46 19.85 -5.45
CA SER A 366 -8.28 18.70 -5.85
C SER A 366 -7.70 17.35 -5.40
N SER A 367 -6.38 17.19 -5.22
CA SER A 367 -5.83 15.96 -4.61
C SER A 367 -6.21 15.84 -3.13
N ALA A 368 -6.33 16.99 -2.46
CA ALA A 368 -6.81 17.12 -1.09
C ALA A 368 -8.24 16.57 -0.86
N PHE A 369 -9.05 16.38 -1.90
CA PHE A 369 -10.42 15.84 -1.79
C PHE A 369 -10.44 14.32 -1.56
N LEU A 370 -9.67 13.53 -2.33
CA LEU A 370 -9.61 12.08 -2.12
C LEU A 370 -8.89 11.78 -0.83
N ASP A 371 -7.90 12.61 -0.47
CA ASP A 371 -7.21 12.52 0.79
C ASP A 371 -8.15 12.89 1.95
N ALA A 372 -8.91 13.98 1.87
CA ALA A 372 -9.88 14.35 2.91
C ALA A 372 -11.08 13.39 3.01
N LEU A 373 -11.61 12.88 1.88
CA LEU A 373 -12.63 11.84 1.86
C LEU A 373 -12.08 10.56 2.47
N ARG A 374 -10.87 10.13 2.08
CA ARG A 374 -10.21 8.95 2.63
C ARG A 374 -9.98 9.14 4.11
N THR A 375 -9.35 10.22 4.57
CA THR A 375 -9.07 10.47 5.98
C THR A 375 -10.35 10.57 6.80
N ARG A 376 -11.34 11.39 6.41
CA ARG A 376 -12.59 11.51 7.18
C ARG A 376 -13.42 10.24 7.17
N ALA A 377 -13.58 9.60 6.00
CA ALA A 377 -14.34 8.35 5.92
C ALA A 377 -13.63 7.23 6.66
N MET A 378 -12.30 7.18 6.63
CA MET A 378 -11.51 6.21 7.39
C MET A 378 -11.65 6.43 8.88
N ASP A 379 -11.51 7.66 9.37
CA ASP A 379 -11.56 7.94 10.81
C ASP A 379 -12.95 7.61 11.37
N GLU A 380 -14.02 8.11 10.73
CA GLU A 380 -15.41 7.85 11.15
C GLU A 380 -15.76 6.35 11.02
N MET A 381 -15.31 5.68 9.96
CA MET A 381 -15.56 4.26 9.78
C MET A 381 -14.74 3.40 10.72
N HIS A 382 -13.49 3.78 11.01
CA HIS A 382 -12.63 3.08 11.94
C HIS A 382 -13.21 3.15 13.35
N GLU A 383 -13.66 4.33 13.79
CA GLU A 383 -14.37 4.49 15.07
C GLU A 383 -15.62 3.59 15.13
N ALA A 384 -16.47 3.64 14.10
CA ALA A 384 -17.66 2.79 14.04
C ALA A 384 -17.35 1.29 13.94
N ALA A 385 -16.22 0.91 13.34
CA ALA A 385 -15.80 -0.48 13.19
C ALA A 385 -15.28 -1.08 14.52
N LEU A 386 -14.63 -0.24 15.35
CA LEU A 386 -14.12 -0.65 16.66
C LEU A 386 -15.24 -1.08 17.63
N ASP A 387 -16.43 -0.49 17.52
CA ASP A 387 -17.62 -0.91 18.28
C ASP A 387 -17.98 -2.39 18.01
N TYR A 388 -17.76 -2.85 16.77
CA TYR A 388 -17.98 -4.25 16.37
C TYR A 388 -16.75 -5.14 16.58
N GLY A 389 -15.64 -4.59 17.10
CA GLY A 389 -14.38 -5.33 17.26
C GLY A 389 -13.59 -5.50 15.95
N ILE A 390 -13.87 -4.69 14.93
CA ILE A 390 -13.24 -4.72 13.62
C ILE A 390 -12.24 -3.58 13.51
N VAL A 391 -11.03 -3.89 13.05
CA VAL A 391 -10.00 -2.91 12.73
C VAL A 391 -9.99 -2.69 11.22
N LEU A 392 -10.39 -1.50 10.77
CA LEU A 392 -10.25 -1.08 9.38
C LEU A 392 -8.77 -0.75 9.10
N LYS A 393 -8.16 -1.40 8.11
CA LYS A 393 -6.77 -1.16 7.71
C LYS A 393 -6.65 -0.27 6.49
N ASP A 394 -7.50 -0.48 5.50
CA ASP A 394 -7.50 0.33 4.30
C ASP A 394 -8.90 0.54 3.72
N LEU A 395 -9.09 1.68 3.08
CA LEU A 395 -10.27 2.10 2.34
C LEU A 395 -9.80 2.94 1.15
N ALA A 396 -10.20 2.52 -0.04
CA ALA A 396 -9.92 3.26 -1.26
C ALA A 396 -11.16 3.30 -2.14
N VAL A 397 -11.33 4.37 -2.91
CA VAL A 397 -12.37 4.45 -3.94
C VAL A 397 -11.77 3.96 -5.25
N ILE A 398 -12.28 2.85 -5.80
CA ILE A 398 -11.81 2.25 -7.05
C ILE A 398 -12.45 2.95 -8.23
N ASP A 399 -13.78 3.01 -8.23
CA ASP A 399 -14.54 3.54 -9.36
C ASP A 399 -15.66 4.45 -8.87
N ARG A 400 -16.00 5.43 -9.70
CA ARG A 400 -17.10 6.36 -9.49
C ARG A 400 -17.91 6.46 -10.77
N GLN A 401 -19.17 6.06 -10.68
CA GLN A 401 -20.11 6.08 -11.78
C GLN A 401 -21.17 7.13 -11.50
N PHE A 402 -21.13 8.21 -12.29
CA PHE A 402 -22.17 9.23 -12.29
C PHE A 402 -23.32 8.74 -13.17
N LYS A 403 -24.53 8.69 -12.61
CA LYS A 403 -25.73 8.30 -13.36
C LYS A 403 -26.51 9.54 -13.79
N GLY A 404 -27.18 9.46 -14.96
CA GLY A 404 -28.10 10.47 -15.46
C GLY A 404 -27.58 11.32 -16.63
N GLU A 405 -28.50 12.05 -17.29
CA GLU A 405 -28.22 12.88 -18.47
C GLU A 405 -27.24 14.02 -18.19
N ILE A 406 -27.26 14.55 -16.96
CA ILE A 406 -26.38 15.63 -16.50
C ILE A 406 -24.91 15.21 -16.52
N ALA A 407 -24.59 13.96 -16.13
CA ALA A 407 -23.23 13.43 -16.19
C ALA A 407 -22.69 13.42 -17.63
N SER A 408 -23.51 12.93 -18.57
CA SER A 408 -23.13 12.92 -20.00
C SER A 408 -22.99 14.32 -20.60
N THR A 409 -23.79 15.27 -20.13
CA THR A 409 -23.78 16.66 -20.63
C THR A 409 -22.61 17.43 -20.04
N MET A 410 -22.30 17.21 -18.76
CA MET A 410 -21.16 17.81 -18.10
C MET A 410 -19.85 17.20 -18.54
N ASP A 411 -19.77 15.90 -18.81
CA ASP A 411 -18.60 15.30 -19.45
C ASP A 411 -18.35 15.93 -20.84
N LYS A 412 -19.41 16.18 -21.62
CA LYS A 412 -19.32 16.93 -22.89
C LYS A 412 -18.90 18.40 -22.69
N LEU A 413 -19.39 19.08 -21.66
CA LEU A 413 -18.98 20.46 -21.35
C LEU A 413 -17.54 20.53 -20.83
N THR A 414 -17.12 19.55 -20.02
CA THR A 414 -15.76 19.48 -19.46
C THR A 414 -14.77 19.12 -20.55
N THR A 415 -15.09 18.17 -21.43
CA THR A 415 -14.28 17.88 -22.62
C THR A 415 -14.20 19.07 -23.56
N ARG A 416 -15.30 19.81 -23.79
CA ARG A 416 -15.26 21.07 -24.54
C ARG A 416 -14.43 22.14 -23.84
N ALA A 417 -14.54 22.28 -22.52
CA ALA A 417 -13.78 23.27 -21.76
C ALA A 417 -12.28 22.93 -21.76
N LEU A 418 -11.91 21.67 -21.61
CA LEU A 418 -10.54 21.18 -21.76
C LEU A 418 -10.03 21.36 -23.19
N GLN A 419 -10.85 21.07 -24.19
CA GLN A 419 -10.51 21.31 -25.59
C GLN A 419 -10.31 22.81 -25.85
N ALA A 420 -11.17 23.66 -25.32
CA ALA A 420 -11.04 25.12 -25.38
C ALA A 420 -9.82 25.62 -24.60
N GLN A 421 -9.45 24.99 -23.48
CA GLN A 421 -8.26 25.33 -22.72
C GLN A 421 -6.98 24.92 -23.47
N VAL A 422 -6.97 23.74 -24.09
CA VAL A 422 -5.86 23.28 -24.95
C VAL A 422 -5.78 24.15 -26.19
N GLU A 423 -6.91 24.52 -26.79
CA GLU A 423 -6.96 25.43 -27.94
C GLU A 423 -6.48 26.83 -27.56
N ALA A 424 -6.90 27.38 -26.42
CA ALA A 424 -6.43 28.65 -25.90
C ALA A 424 -4.92 28.59 -25.60
N ALA A 425 -4.44 27.54 -24.94
CA ALA A 425 -3.01 27.37 -24.67
C ALA A 425 -2.19 27.19 -25.96
N ASN A 426 -2.74 26.52 -26.97
CA ASN A 426 -2.12 26.39 -28.28
C ASN A 426 -2.10 27.73 -29.03
N VAL A 427 -3.18 28.51 -28.96
CA VAL A 427 -3.26 29.87 -29.52
C VAL A 427 -2.28 30.80 -28.81
N ASP A 428 -2.14 30.72 -27.49
CA ASP A 428 -1.15 31.50 -26.73
C ASP A 428 0.28 31.09 -27.06
N ARG A 429 0.53 29.79 -27.26
CA ARG A 429 1.82 29.28 -27.74
C ARG A 429 2.09 29.74 -29.16
N GLU A 430 1.09 29.75 -30.04
CA GLU A 430 1.20 30.24 -31.42
C GLU A 430 1.45 31.75 -31.46
N ASN A 431 0.74 32.52 -30.64
CA ASN A 431 0.94 33.96 -30.50
C ASN A 431 2.32 34.28 -29.92
N SER A 432 2.77 33.55 -28.89
CA SER A 432 4.12 33.68 -28.35
C SER A 432 5.18 33.35 -29.40
N ASN A 433 4.97 32.32 -30.22
CA ASN A 433 5.87 31.98 -31.32
C ASN A 433 5.88 33.06 -32.41
N LYS A 434 4.73 33.65 -32.76
CA LYS A 434 4.63 34.76 -33.72
C LYS A 434 5.35 36.00 -33.20
N VAL A 435 5.12 36.39 -31.94
CA VAL A 435 5.83 37.51 -31.30
C VAL A 435 7.34 37.26 -31.30
N LYS A 436 7.80 36.04 -30.93
CA LYS A 436 9.23 35.69 -30.98
C LYS A 436 9.80 35.69 -32.39
N GLN A 437 9.02 35.33 -33.41
CA GLN A 437 9.44 35.40 -34.82
C GLN A 437 9.58 36.86 -35.27
N GLU A 438 8.65 37.73 -34.90
CA GLU A 438 8.69 39.16 -35.21
C GLU A 438 9.83 39.87 -34.46
N GLU A 439 10.03 39.56 -33.18
CA GLU A 439 11.19 40.03 -32.40
C GLU A 439 12.51 39.53 -32.99
N GLY A 440 12.55 38.26 -33.40
CA GLY A 440 13.68 37.69 -34.13
C GLY A 440 13.97 38.46 -35.42
N ALA A 441 12.95 38.74 -36.24
CA ALA A 441 13.09 39.52 -37.47
C ALA A 441 13.55 40.96 -37.20
N LEU A 442 13.02 41.61 -36.15
CA LEU A 442 13.41 42.95 -35.74
C LEU A 442 14.87 43.00 -35.24
N SER A 443 15.30 41.97 -34.50
CA SER A 443 16.69 41.85 -34.05
C SER A 443 17.65 41.67 -35.23
N VAL A 444 17.29 40.84 -36.22
CA VAL A 444 18.09 40.65 -37.44
C VAL A 444 18.14 41.94 -38.26
N ALA A 445 17.03 42.68 -38.38
CA ALA A 445 17.00 43.98 -39.04
C ALA A 445 17.90 45.00 -38.34
N ARG A 446 17.89 45.04 -37.00
CA ARG A 446 18.76 45.92 -36.20
C ARG A 446 20.23 45.57 -36.35
N ILE A 447 20.58 44.28 -36.34
CA ILE A 447 21.95 43.81 -36.57
C ILE A 447 22.40 44.18 -37.99
N LYS A 448 21.55 44.00 -39.01
CA LYS A 448 21.86 44.41 -40.39
C LYS A 448 22.05 45.92 -40.53
N ALA A 449 21.24 46.73 -39.85
CA ALA A 449 21.39 48.19 -39.83
C ALA A 449 22.69 48.60 -39.13
N GLN A 450 23.00 47.99 -38.00
CA GLN A 450 24.25 48.24 -37.27
C GLN A 450 25.47 47.80 -38.09
N ALA A 451 25.43 46.63 -38.74
CA ALA A 451 26.49 46.17 -39.63
C ALA A 451 26.71 47.11 -40.82
N ARG A 452 25.63 47.62 -41.43
CA ARG A 452 25.73 48.65 -42.49
C ARG A 452 26.34 49.96 -41.98
N ASN A 453 25.97 50.41 -40.78
CA ASN A 453 26.57 51.61 -40.18
C ASN A 453 28.05 51.38 -39.89
N THR A 454 28.44 50.24 -39.30
CA THR A 454 29.84 49.93 -39.02
C THR A 454 30.67 49.78 -40.31
N GLN A 455 30.08 49.24 -41.38
CA GLN A 455 30.71 49.19 -42.69
C GLN A 455 30.90 50.60 -43.28
N ALA A 456 29.86 51.44 -43.23
CA ALA A 456 29.94 52.82 -43.68
C ALA A 456 30.97 53.64 -42.87
N ASP A 457 31.04 53.44 -41.56
CA ASP A 457 32.04 54.06 -40.69
C ASP A 457 33.45 53.57 -41.05
N SER A 458 33.64 52.28 -41.32
CA SER A 458 34.92 51.72 -41.73
C SER A 458 35.38 52.27 -43.08
N GLU A 459 34.46 52.42 -44.04
CA GLU A 459 34.72 53.06 -45.32
C GLU A 459 35.08 54.54 -45.13
N ALA A 460 34.35 55.28 -44.29
CA ALA A 460 34.66 56.68 -43.97
C ALA A 460 36.03 56.84 -43.30
N TYR A 461 36.36 55.96 -42.34
CA TYR A 461 37.68 55.92 -41.71
C TYR A 461 38.79 55.63 -42.72
N SER A 462 38.57 54.73 -43.68
CA SER A 462 39.55 54.42 -44.72
C SER A 462 39.83 55.63 -45.63
N VAL A 463 38.79 56.40 -45.98
CA VAL A 463 38.92 57.61 -46.81
C VAL A 463 39.66 58.72 -46.06
N VAL A 464 39.35 58.93 -44.77
CA VAL A 464 40.04 59.93 -43.94
C VAL A 464 41.50 59.54 -43.70
N ALA A 465 41.79 58.25 -43.49
CA ALA A 465 43.14 57.75 -43.35
C ALA A 465 43.96 57.91 -44.64
N ALA A 466 43.37 57.59 -45.79
CA ALA A 466 44.00 57.80 -47.10
C ALA A 466 44.25 59.29 -47.38
N ALA A 467 43.30 60.16 -47.06
CA ALA A 467 43.45 61.60 -47.20
C ALA A 467 44.55 62.18 -46.28
N LYS A 468 44.64 61.70 -45.02
CA LYS A 468 45.72 62.08 -44.09
C LYS A 468 47.08 61.58 -44.55
N ALA A 469 47.17 60.35 -45.04
CA ALA A 469 48.41 59.79 -45.59
C ALA A 469 48.88 60.59 -46.82
N GLN A 470 47.95 60.97 -47.71
CA GLN A 470 48.27 61.80 -48.86
C GLN A 470 48.73 63.20 -48.44
N ALA A 471 48.06 63.83 -47.46
CA ALA A 471 48.46 65.14 -46.95
C ALA A 471 49.85 65.13 -46.27
N GLN A 472 50.15 64.07 -45.49
CA GLN A 472 51.47 63.90 -44.90
C GLN A 472 52.55 63.66 -45.95
N ARG A 473 52.26 62.86 -46.98
CA ARG A 473 53.17 62.65 -48.10
C ARG A 473 53.51 63.97 -48.80
N THR A 474 52.51 64.79 -49.13
CA THR A 474 52.74 66.09 -49.77
C THR A 474 53.56 67.03 -48.88
N ARG A 475 53.35 66.99 -47.56
CA ARG A 475 54.13 67.79 -46.61
C ARG A 475 55.60 67.35 -46.56
N ILE A 476 55.86 66.05 -46.51
CA ILE A 476 57.23 65.50 -46.52
C ILE A 476 57.93 65.81 -47.84
N GLU A 477 57.24 65.65 -48.98
CA GLU A 477 57.78 66.00 -50.30
C GLU A 477 58.09 67.52 -50.38
N ALA A 478 57.23 68.38 -49.85
CA ALA A 478 57.47 69.82 -49.81
C ALA A 478 58.63 70.23 -48.89
N GLU A 479 58.75 69.62 -47.71
CA GLU A 479 59.85 69.84 -46.78
C GLU A 479 61.19 69.34 -47.39
N ALA A 480 61.19 68.18 -48.04
CA ALA A 480 62.35 67.66 -48.75
C ALA A 480 62.75 68.57 -49.94
N GLN A 481 61.78 69.07 -50.71
CA GLN A 481 62.04 70.02 -51.80
C GLN A 481 62.61 71.35 -51.28
N ALA A 482 62.11 71.84 -50.14
CA ALA A 482 62.60 73.06 -49.50
C ALA A 482 64.03 72.89 -48.98
N GLU A 483 64.34 71.74 -48.35
CA GLU A 483 65.71 71.43 -47.91
C GLU A 483 66.67 71.25 -49.09
N ALA A 484 66.25 70.55 -50.15
CA ALA A 484 67.05 70.41 -51.36
C ALA A 484 67.33 71.78 -52.01
N THR A 485 66.34 72.67 -52.05
CA THR A 485 66.50 74.04 -52.57
C THR A 485 67.44 74.86 -51.68
N ARG A 486 67.35 74.72 -50.35
CA ARG A 486 68.26 75.41 -49.42
C ARG A 486 69.71 74.94 -49.60
N LEU A 487 69.90 73.65 -49.79
CA LEU A 487 71.22 73.04 -49.98
C LEU A 487 71.82 73.41 -51.33
N ALA A 488 71.01 73.43 -52.40
CA ALA A 488 71.41 73.95 -53.70
C ALA A 488 71.80 75.44 -53.65
N ALA A 489 71.01 76.27 -52.97
CA ALA A 489 71.31 77.70 -52.82
C ALA A 489 72.58 77.96 -52.00
N GLN A 490 72.86 77.13 -50.97
CA GLN A 490 74.13 77.19 -50.24
C GLN A 490 75.32 76.81 -51.13
N ALA A 491 75.19 75.74 -51.92
CA ALA A 491 76.21 75.32 -52.86
C ALA A 491 76.50 76.40 -53.93
N ASP A 492 75.46 77.03 -54.48
CA ASP A 492 75.59 78.13 -55.43
C ASP A 492 76.27 79.36 -54.81
N ALA A 493 75.93 79.71 -53.56
CA ALA A 493 76.56 80.81 -52.85
C ALA A 493 78.07 80.57 -52.60
N GLU A 494 78.45 79.34 -52.27
CA GLU A 494 79.86 78.95 -52.13
C GLU A 494 80.59 78.97 -53.47
N ALA A 495 79.96 78.45 -54.54
CA ALA A 495 80.52 78.51 -55.88
C ALA A 495 80.75 79.95 -56.37
N ILE A 496 79.83 80.86 -56.09
CA ILE A 496 79.98 82.30 -56.40
C ILE A 496 81.12 82.91 -55.58
N ARG A 497 81.24 82.58 -54.28
CA ARG A 497 82.36 83.07 -53.45
C ARG A 497 83.71 82.59 -53.97
N ILE A 498 83.81 81.33 -54.36
CA ILE A 498 85.05 80.76 -54.92
C ILE A 498 85.39 81.41 -56.26
N LYS A 499 84.39 81.61 -57.15
CA LYS A 499 84.59 82.33 -58.41
C LYS A 499 85.01 83.79 -58.18
N ALA A 500 84.31 84.52 -57.33
CA ALA A 500 84.66 85.91 -57.00
C ALA A 500 86.07 86.05 -56.38
N ALA A 501 86.48 85.08 -55.55
CA ALA A 501 87.84 85.04 -55.01
C ALA A 501 88.91 84.74 -56.08
N ALA A 502 88.61 83.86 -57.05
CA ALA A 502 89.48 83.58 -58.18
C ALA A 502 89.59 84.78 -59.14
N ASP A 503 88.49 85.48 -59.40
CA ASP A 503 88.44 86.66 -60.28
C ASP A 503 89.22 87.85 -59.66
N ALA A 504 89.20 88.01 -58.32
CA ALA A 504 89.95 89.06 -57.63
C ALA A 504 91.49 88.94 -57.75
N GLN A 505 92.02 87.77 -58.12
CA GLN A 505 93.47 87.51 -58.23
C GLN A 505 94.05 87.73 -59.63
N VAL A 506 93.25 88.18 -60.61
CA VAL A 506 93.73 88.43 -61.98
C VAL A 506 94.39 89.82 -62.08
N SER A 507 95.71 89.84 -62.32
CA SER A 507 96.56 91.05 -62.36
C SER A 507 96.78 91.63 -63.77
N ASP A 508 96.09 91.13 -64.79
CA ASP A 508 96.27 91.53 -66.19
C ASP A 508 95.19 92.52 -66.65
N GLN A 509 95.60 93.69 -67.17
CA GLN A 509 94.73 94.85 -67.41
C GLN A 509 93.74 94.62 -68.56
N PHE A 510 94.07 93.75 -69.52
CA PHE A 510 93.19 93.36 -70.63
C PHE A 510 92.09 92.37 -70.20
N ALA A 511 92.32 91.57 -69.15
CA ALA A 511 91.34 90.60 -68.65
C ALA A 511 90.13 91.26 -67.96
N ARG A 512 90.33 92.39 -67.25
CA ARG A 512 89.24 93.15 -66.62
C ARG A 512 88.24 93.73 -67.62
N GLU A 513 88.70 94.15 -68.80
CA GLU A 513 87.81 94.73 -69.82
C GLU A 513 86.93 93.67 -70.49
N MET A 514 87.49 92.48 -70.75
CA MET A 514 86.72 91.32 -71.23
C MET A 514 85.72 90.81 -70.17
N GLU A 515 86.04 90.94 -68.89
CA GLU A 515 85.16 90.56 -67.78
C GLU A 515 83.91 91.46 -67.70
N LEU A 516 84.09 92.79 -67.80
CA LEU A 516 82.97 93.75 -67.87
C LEU A 516 82.00 93.42 -69.01
N ARG A 517 82.53 93.08 -70.19
CA ARG A 517 81.69 92.66 -71.34
C ARG A 517 80.97 91.32 -71.08
N ARG A 518 81.59 90.39 -70.36
CA ARG A 518 80.93 89.13 -69.95
C ARG A 518 79.79 89.39 -68.97
N MET A 519 79.96 90.30 -68.02
CA MET A 519 78.89 90.71 -67.11
C MET A 519 77.70 91.33 -67.87
N GLU A 520 77.96 92.18 -68.87
CA GLU A 520 76.90 92.73 -69.73
C GLU A 520 76.15 91.64 -70.51
N VAL A 521 76.86 90.68 -71.11
CA VAL A 521 76.22 89.55 -71.83
C VAL A 521 75.37 88.69 -70.88
N THR A 522 75.86 88.45 -69.66
CA THR A 522 75.10 87.67 -68.65
C THR A 522 73.87 88.43 -68.18
N LYS A 523 73.97 89.75 -68.01
CA LYS A 523 72.86 90.64 -67.70
C LYS A 523 71.79 90.60 -68.81
N VAL A 524 72.18 90.66 -70.09
CA VAL A 524 71.25 90.54 -71.22
C VAL A 524 70.59 89.15 -71.25
N ARG A 525 71.34 88.07 -70.95
CA ARG A 525 70.80 86.71 -70.92
C ARG A 525 69.77 86.49 -69.80
N ALA A 526 69.94 87.14 -68.65
CA ALA A 526 69.02 87.05 -67.51
C ALA A 526 67.63 87.62 -67.82
N TYR A 527 67.50 88.55 -68.76
CA TYR A 527 66.21 89.08 -69.17
C TYR A 527 65.39 88.08 -70.03
N GLY A 528 65.97 86.98 -70.52
CA GLY A 528 65.24 85.92 -71.23
C GLY A 528 64.97 86.22 -72.72
N ALA A 529 64.85 85.17 -73.53
CA ALA A 529 64.88 85.23 -75.01
C ALA A 529 63.69 85.98 -75.68
N LYS A 530 62.70 86.43 -74.91
CA LYS A 530 61.51 87.16 -75.43
C LYS A 530 61.45 88.62 -74.97
N THR A 531 62.49 89.12 -74.32
CA THR A 531 62.47 90.48 -73.76
C THR A 531 62.97 91.49 -74.79
N VAL A 532 62.06 92.36 -75.24
CA VAL A 532 62.34 93.42 -76.21
C VAL A 532 62.69 94.69 -75.43
N PHE A 533 63.92 95.17 -75.55
CA PHE A 533 64.33 96.45 -74.98
C PHE A 533 63.87 97.57 -75.91
N VAL A 534 62.88 98.35 -75.46
CA VAL A 534 62.37 99.51 -76.20
C VAL A 534 63.14 100.76 -75.72
N PRO A 535 63.85 101.49 -76.60
CA PRO A 535 64.55 102.73 -76.22
C PRO A 535 63.56 103.80 -75.75
N SER A 536 63.74 104.33 -74.54
CA SER A 536 62.83 105.32 -73.94
C SER A 536 63.12 106.77 -74.34
N ASP A 537 64.26 107.06 -74.97
CA ASP A 537 64.65 108.43 -75.34
C ASP A 537 65.04 108.51 -76.82
N GLY A 538 64.05 108.84 -77.67
CA GLY A 538 64.26 109.09 -79.09
C GLY A 538 62.96 109.08 -79.90
N PRO A 539 62.93 109.65 -81.12
CA PRO A 539 61.70 110.05 -81.84
C PRO A 539 60.70 108.92 -82.21
N GLY A 540 60.98 107.67 -81.85
CA GLY A 540 60.08 106.52 -82.00
C GLY A 540 59.19 106.21 -80.79
N ALA A 541 59.28 107.00 -79.69
CA ALA A 541 58.59 106.77 -78.42
C ALA A 541 57.05 106.62 -78.53
N GLN A 542 56.42 107.13 -79.60
CA GLN A 542 54.97 107.01 -79.80
C GLN A 542 54.50 105.59 -80.21
N MET A 543 55.38 104.73 -80.75
CA MET A 543 55.00 103.33 -81.05
C MET A 543 55.06 102.40 -79.82
N GLY A 544 55.80 102.76 -78.77
CA GLY A 544 55.95 101.93 -77.57
C GLY A 544 54.67 101.80 -76.73
N SER A 545 53.83 102.85 -76.71
CA SER A 545 52.60 102.85 -75.91
C SER A 545 51.50 101.96 -76.51
N ALA A 546 51.53 101.70 -77.82
CA ALA A 546 50.54 100.86 -78.49
C ALA A 546 50.82 99.35 -78.32
N MET A 547 52.09 98.93 -78.29
CA MET A 547 52.45 97.52 -78.08
C MET A 547 52.27 97.07 -76.62
N ALA A 548 52.51 97.94 -75.64
CA ALA A 548 52.28 97.63 -74.22
C ALA A 548 50.79 97.38 -73.90
N MET A 549 49.88 98.14 -74.51
CA MET A 549 48.43 97.91 -74.36
C MET A 549 47.95 96.65 -75.09
N GLY A 550 48.53 96.30 -76.24
CA GLY A 550 48.20 95.08 -76.97
C GLY A 550 48.54 93.78 -76.22
N MET A 551 49.67 93.73 -75.51
CA MET A 551 50.03 92.55 -74.71
C MET A 551 49.21 92.41 -73.42
N ALA A 552 48.79 93.53 -72.80
CA ALA A 552 47.96 93.49 -71.59
C ALA A 552 46.55 92.91 -71.85
N ALA A 553 46.00 93.12 -73.06
CA ALA A 553 44.71 92.55 -73.45
C ALA A 553 44.77 91.02 -73.70
N GLY A 554 45.91 90.50 -74.18
CA GLY A 554 46.08 89.06 -74.43
C GLY A 554 46.20 88.21 -73.17
N MET A 555 46.81 88.74 -72.10
CA MET A 555 46.98 88.00 -70.84
C MET A 555 45.71 87.88 -69.98
N GLY A 556 44.65 88.66 -70.28
CA GLY A 556 43.36 88.55 -69.61
C GLY A 556 42.49 87.37 -70.07
N ALA A 557 42.78 86.78 -71.25
CA ALA A 557 41.99 85.71 -71.84
C ALA A 557 42.35 84.30 -71.31
N ASP A 558 43.58 84.10 -70.83
CA ASP A 558 44.12 82.77 -70.45
C ASP A 558 43.87 82.35 -68.98
N ARG A 559 43.02 83.07 -68.23
CA ARG A 559 42.66 82.71 -66.83
C ARG A 559 41.28 82.04 -66.68
N ARG A 560 40.65 81.62 -67.79
CA ARG A 560 39.43 80.81 -67.80
C ARG A 560 39.65 79.51 -68.58
N SER A 561 40.40 78.59 -68.00
CA SER A 561 40.33 77.15 -68.28
C SER A 561 40.73 76.34 -67.05
#